data_AF-A0A503XLA8-F1
#
_entry.id   AF-A0A503XLA8-F1
#
_cell.length_a   1.000
_cell.length_b   1.000
_cell.length_c   1.000
_cell.angle_alpha   90.00
_cell.angle_beta   90.00
_cell.angle_gamma   90.00
#
_symmetry.space_group_name_H-M   'P 1'
#
loop_
_entity.id
_entity.type
_entity.pdbx_description
1 polymer ?
#
loop_
_entity_poly.entity_id
_entity_poly.type
_entity_poly.pdbx_seq_one_letter_code
_entity_poly.pdbx_strand_id
1 'polypeptide(L)' 'MDMVDLILTVCLSTNPGNCRDEHLYFESRGSLLQCMFLAPSEIAKWSQEHPTLKVMRWKCAFPSKERAI' A
#
# COMPACT_ATOMS: atom_id res chain seq x y z
N MET A 1 -14.98 -1.53 11.87
CA MET A 1 -14.56 -2.13 10.60
C MET A 1 -13.12 -1.71 10.46
N ASP A 2 -12.22 -2.58 10.91
CA ASP A 2 -10.91 -2.14 11.33
C ASP A 2 -9.96 -2.21 10.14
N MET A 3 -9.89 -1.07 9.44
CA MET A 3 -9.05 -0.89 8.26
C MET A 3 -7.60 -0.66 8.64
N VAL A 4 -6.72 -1.03 7.73
CA VAL A 4 -5.29 -0.74 7.77
C VAL A 4 -4.92 0.05 6.52
N ASP A 5 -3.82 0.79 6.62
CA ASP A 5 -3.24 1.54 5.51
C ASP A 5 -1.93 0.87 5.08
N LEU A 6 -1.93 0.28 3.89
CA LEU A 6 -0.74 -0.24 3.25
C LEU A 6 -0.16 0.83 2.34
N ILE A 7 0.92 1.43 2.83
CA ILE A 7 1.60 2.54 2.18
C ILE A 7 2.69 1.97 1.29
N LEU A 8 2.57 2.17 -0.01
CA LEU A 8 3.52 1.75 -1.03
C LEU A 8 4.31 2.96 -1.52
N THR A 9 5.64 2.95 -1.42
CA THR A 9 6.44 3.90 -2.19
C THR A 9 6.71 3.31 -3.56
N VAL A 10 6.21 3.99 -4.57
CA VAL A 10 6.27 3.57 -5.96
C VAL A 10 7.03 4.58 -6.79
N CYS A 11 7.76 4.13 -7.79
CA CYS A 11 8.44 5.01 -8.74
C CYS A 11 8.02 4.68 -10.17
N LEU A 12 8.06 5.66 -11.07
CA LEU A 12 7.79 5.43 -12.49
C LEU A 12 8.85 4.50 -13.10
N SER A 13 8.40 3.44 -13.79
CA SER A 13 9.25 2.50 -14.52
C SER A 13 10.12 3.20 -15.57
N THR A 14 9.59 4.26 -16.18
CA THR A 14 10.29 5.06 -17.22
C THR A 14 11.15 6.18 -16.64
N ASN A 15 10.91 6.60 -15.39
CA ASN A 15 11.69 7.64 -14.71
C ASN A 15 11.85 7.28 -13.23
N PRO A 16 12.91 6.53 -12.87
CA PRO A 16 13.16 6.08 -11.50
C PRO A 16 13.34 7.20 -10.46
N GLY A 17 13.55 8.46 -10.90
CA GLY A 17 13.66 9.61 -10.01
C GLY A 17 12.31 10.18 -9.56
N ASN A 18 11.21 9.76 -10.18
CA ASN A 18 9.87 10.22 -9.85
C ASN A 18 9.15 9.16 -9.01
N CYS A 19 9.20 9.34 -7.70
CA CYS A 19 8.61 8.44 -6.71
C CYS A 19 7.50 9.14 -5.92
N ARG A 20 6.49 8.38 -5.53
CA ARG A 20 5.38 8.84 -4.69
C ARG A 20 4.90 7.72 -3.77
N ASP A 21 4.15 8.11 -2.74
CA ASP A 21 3.50 7.15 -1.85
C ASP A 21 2.05 6.94 -2.30
N GLU A 22 1.64 5.68 -2.42
CA GLU A 22 0.30 5.22 -2.73
C GLU A 22 -0.27 4.51 -1.50
N HIS A 23 -1.54 4.77 -1.20
CA HIS A 23 -2.20 4.27 0.02
C HIS A 23 -3.28 3.26 -0.36
N LEU A 24 -3.09 2.01 0.05
CA LEU A 24 -4.05 0.93 -0.15
C LEU A 24 -4.75 0.62 1.15
N TYR A 25 -6.03 0.99 1.21
CA TYR A 25 -6.87 0.73 2.37
C TYR A 25 -7.62 -0.58 2.18
N PHE A 26 -7.45 -1.50 3.12
CA PHE A 26 -8.21 -2.74 3.13
C PHE A 26 -8.54 -3.18 4.56
N GLU A 27 -9.53 -4.06 4.68
CA GLU A 27 -9.89 -4.63 5.96
C GLU A 27 -8.87 -5.68 6.41
N SER A 28 -8.30 -5.47 7.59
CA SER A 28 -7.36 -6.42 8.18
C SER A 28 -7.70 -6.74 9.63
N ARG A 29 -8.99 -6.65 9.97
CA ARG A 29 -9.50 -6.82 11.35
C ARG A 29 -8.67 -6.03 12.38
N GLY A 30 -8.12 -4.87 11.98
CA GLY A 30 -7.37 -3.97 12.86
C GLY A 30 -6.00 -4.47 13.28
N SER A 31 -5.44 -5.47 12.57
CA SER A 31 -4.15 -6.05 12.93
C SER A 31 -3.08 -5.67 11.91
N LEU A 32 -2.02 -4.99 12.37
CA LEU A 32 -0.83 -4.73 11.54
C LEU A 32 -0.13 -6.04 11.14
N LEU A 33 -0.17 -7.05 12.01
CA LEU A 33 0.40 -8.36 11.71
C LEU A 33 -0.36 -9.01 10.54
N GLN A 34 -1.69 -8.96 10.57
CA GLN A 34 -2.53 -9.45 9.49
C GLN A 34 -2.34 -8.64 8.20
N CYS A 35 -2.12 -7.34 8.30
CA CYS A 35 -1.77 -6.49 7.16
C CYS A 35 -0.48 -6.98 6.50
N MET A 36 0.57 -7.28 7.27
CA MET A 36 1.84 -7.78 6.73
C MET A 36 1.68 -9.11 5.97
N PHE A 37 0.77 -9.98 6.41
CA PHE A 37 0.46 -11.24 5.73
C PHE A 37 -0.32 -11.04 4.42
N LEU A 38 -1.24 -10.07 4.39
CA LEU A 38 -2.06 -9.77 3.20
C LEU A 38 -1.37 -8.82 2.22
N ALA A 39 -0.41 -8.03 2.67
CA ALA A 39 0.25 -7.00 1.87
C ALA A 39 0.88 -7.55 0.57
N PRO A 40 1.60 -8.69 0.55
CA PRO A 40 2.17 -9.21 -0.70
C PRO A 40 1.13 -9.49 -1.79
N SER A 41 -0.04 -10.04 -1.42
CA SER A 41 -1.12 -10.30 -2.39
C SER A 41 -1.76 -9.01 -2.89
N GLU A 42 -2.00 -8.04 -2.00
CA GLU A 42 -2.56 -6.73 -2.38
C GLU A 42 -1.58 -5.95 -3.27
N ILE A 43 -0.29 -5.99 -2.96
CA ILE A 43 0.79 -5.40 -3.77
C ILE A 43 0.83 -6.02 -5.17
N ALA A 44 0.73 -7.35 -5.26
CA ALA A 44 0.75 -8.04 -6.54
C ALA A 44 -0.43 -7.63 -7.42
N LYS A 45 -1.64 -7.56 -6.85
CA LYS A 45 -2.84 -7.09 -7.53
C LYS A 45 -2.68 -5.64 -8.01
N TRP A 46 -2.28 -4.75 -7.11
CA TRP A 46 -2.04 -3.34 -7.43
C TRP A 46 -0.99 -3.15 -8.54
N SER A 47 0.08 -3.94 -8.52
CA SER A 47 1.14 -3.88 -9.53
C SER A 47 0.66 -4.32 -10.92
N GLN A 48 -0.31 -5.23 -10.99
CA GLN A 48 -0.94 -5.62 -12.27
C GLN A 48 -1.80 -4.50 -12.85
N GLU A 49 -2.47 -3.73 -11.97
CA GLU A 49 -3.28 -2.56 -12.37
C GLU A 49 -2.40 -1.35 -12.76
N HIS A 50 -1.15 -1.30 -12.28
CA HIS A 50 -0.21 -0.20 -12.52
C HIS A 50 1.14 -0.65 -13.10
N PRO A 51 1.19 -1.15 -14.34
CA PRO A 51 2.41 -1.68 -14.95
C PRO A 51 3.51 -0.62 -15.18
N THR A 52 3.15 0.66 -15.22
CA THR A 52 4.10 1.77 -15.37
C THR A 52 4.75 2.18 -14.05
N LEU A 53 4.33 1.62 -12.92
CA LEU A 53 4.86 1.91 -11.59
C LEU A 53 5.57 0.69 -11.03
N LYS A 54 6.63 0.92 -10.27
CA LYS A 54 7.36 -0.12 -9.52
C LYS A 54 7.29 0.17 -8.04
N VAL A 55 6.89 -0.84 -7.26
CA VAL A 55 6.91 -0.79 -5.80
C VAL A 55 8.34 -0.95 -5.31
N MET A 56 8.86 0.05 -4.61
CA MET A 56 10.24 0.07 -4.08
C MET A 56 10.30 -0.36 -2.61
N ARG A 57 9.31 0.05 -1.82
CA ARG A 57 9.16 -0.30 -0.41
C ARG A 57 7.69 -0.22 -0.03
N TRP A 58 7.32 -0.89 1.04
CA TRP A 58 5.97 -0.86 1.56
C TRP A 58 5.99 -0.97 3.08
N LYS A 59 4.93 -0.47 3.73
CA LYS A 59 4.73 -0.61 5.17
C LYS A 59 3.24 -0.64 5.50
N CYS A 60 2.90 -1.42 6.51
CA CYS A 60 1.57 -1.40 7.12
C CYS A 60 1.54 -0.35 8.23
N ALA A 61 0.52 0.51 8.21
CA ALA A 61 0.24 1.48 9.24
C ALA A 61 -1.24 1.43 9.62
N PHE A 62 -1.57 1.95 10.79
CA PHE A 62 -2.97 2.27 11.09
C PHE A 62 -3.37 3.50 10.28
N PRO A 63 -4.62 3.57 9.80
CA PRO A 63 -5.10 4.73 9.06
C PRO A 63 -4.91 5.99 9.89
N SER A 64 -4.29 7.01 9.31
CA SER A 64 -4.08 8.28 9.99
C SER A 64 -5.44 8.91 10.34
N LYS A 65 -5.52 9.55 11.52
CA LYS A 65 -6.77 10.11 12.09
C LYS A 65 -7.50 11.11 11.19
N GLU A 66 -6.87 11.64 10.14
CA GLU A 66 -7.50 12.57 9.20
C GLU A 66 -8.48 11.91 8.22
N ARG A 67 -8.53 10.57 8.14
CA ARG A 67 -9.46 9.84 7.26
C ARG A 67 -10.12 8.62 7.93
N ALA A 68 -10.19 8.62 9.26
CA ALA A 68 -11.09 7.72 9.98
C ALA A 68 -12.50 8.32 9.94
N ILE A 69 -13.17 8.20 8.79
CA ILE A 69 -14.58 8.56 8.61
C ILE A 69 -15.40 7.28 8.68
#